data_AF-W0AC22-F1
#
_entry.id   AF-W0AC22-F1
#
_cell.length_a   1.000
_cell.length_b   1.000
_cell.length_c   1.000
_cell.angle_alpha   90.00
_cell.angle_beta   90.00
_cell.angle_gamma   90.00
#
_symmetry.space_group_name_H-M   'P 1'
#
loop_
_entity.id
_entity.type
_entity.pdbx_description
1 polymer ?
#
loop_
_entity_poly.entity_id
_entity_poly.type
_entity_poly.pdbx_seq_one_letter_code
_entity_poly.pdbx_strand_id
1 'polypeptide(L)' 'MFDVEKLPVIDDWPEEVPITEAEILVFERWFADVFDEMFGSVDLPEGLKKLSRYDNEKP' A
#
# COMPACT_ATOMS: atom_id res chain seq x y z
N MET A 1 26.13 19.39 17.02
CA MET A 1 24.96 19.37 16.11
C MET A 1 25.26 18.35 15.04
N PHE A 2 24.37 17.39 14.82
CA PHE A 2 24.53 16.38 13.77
C PHE A 2 24.03 16.97 12.44
N ASP A 3 24.85 16.85 11.41
CA ASP A 3 24.56 17.39 10.07
C ASP A 3 23.73 16.35 9.29
N VAL A 4 22.41 16.51 9.34
CA VAL A 4 21.44 15.55 8.79
C VAL A 4 21.61 15.40 7.26
N GLU A 5 22.07 16.46 6.59
CA GLU A 5 22.31 16.46 5.13
C GLU A 5 23.47 15.55 4.70
N LYS A 6 24.35 15.15 5.64
CA LYS A 6 25.47 14.25 5.39
C LYS A 6 25.19 12.80 5.75
N LEU A 7 23.99 12.49 6.25
CA LEU A 7 23.62 11.11 6.54
C LEU A 7 23.45 10.36 5.20
N PRO A 8 24.16 9.25 4.99
CA PRO A 8 24.03 8.48 3.77
C PRO A 8 22.62 7.90 3.70
N VAL A 9 21.93 8.16 2.59
CA VAL A 9 20.68 7.45 2.25
C VAL A 9 21.10 6.15 1.60
N ILE A 10 20.91 5.05 2.32
CA ILE A 10 21.24 3.71 1.85
C ILE A 10 19.93 2.99 1.61
N ASP A 11 19.74 2.51 0.39
CA ASP A 11 18.63 1.63 0.05
C ASP A 11 19.05 0.19 0.38
N ASP A 12 18.87 -0.19 1.64
CA ASP A 12 19.17 -1.54 2.16
C ASP A 12 17.98 -2.50 1.99
N TRP A 13 17.08 -2.23 1.04
CA TRP A 13 15.94 -3.11 0.79
C TRP A 13 16.38 -4.39 0.08
N PRO A 14 15.79 -5.54 0.43
CA PRO A 14 16.00 -6.78 -0.30
C PRO A 14 15.43 -6.66 -1.72
N GLU A 15 15.90 -7.52 -2.63
CA GLU A 15 15.37 -7.61 -3.99
C GLU A 15 13.86 -7.85 -4.01
N GLU A 16 13.37 -8.67 -3.08
CA GLU A 16 11.95 -8.87 -2.80
C GLU A 16 11.65 -8.54 -1.34
N VAL A 17 10.75 -7.59 -1.10
CA VAL A 17 10.28 -7.27 0.26
C VAL A 17 9.35 -8.41 0.71
N PRO A 18 9.68 -9.13 1.81
CA PRO A 18 8.83 -10.19 2.29
C PRO A 18 7.58 -9.59 2.93
N ILE A 19 6.47 -9.64 2.22
CA ILE A 19 5.15 -9.17 2.68
C ILE A 19 4.20 -10.37 2.68
N THR A 20 3.44 -10.53 3.75
CA THR A 20 2.42 -11.57 3.87
C THR A 20 1.12 -11.16 3.18
N GLU A 21 0.27 -12.14 2.80
CA GLU A 21 -1.06 -11.84 2.24
C GLU A 21 -1.91 -10.98 3.18
N ALA A 22 -1.78 -11.20 4.50
CA ALA A 22 -2.49 -10.40 5.50
C ALA A 22 -2.04 -8.93 5.49
N GLU A 23 -0.73 -8.67 5.33
CA GLU A 23 -0.21 -7.31 5.21
C GLU A 23 -0.64 -6.68 3.90
N ILE A 24 -0.59 -7.40 2.77
CA ILE A 24 -1.08 -6.91 1.47
C ILE A 24 -2.54 -6.43 1.61
N LEU A 25 -3.40 -7.22 2.26
CA LEU A 25 -4.78 -6.83 2.49
C LEU A 25 -4.92 -5.55 3.31
N VAL A 26 -4.10 -5.35 4.36
CA VAL A 26 -4.11 -4.11 5.14
C VAL A 26 -3.66 -2.92 4.29
N PHE A 27 -2.61 -3.09 3.48
CA PHE A 27 -2.11 -2.06 2.57
C PHE A 27 -3.16 -1.67 1.54
N GLU A 28 -3.72 -2.64 0.83
CA GLU A 28 -4.77 -2.42 -0.16
C GLU A 28 -5.97 -1.72 0.47
N ARG A 29 -6.35 -2.11 1.69
CA ARG A 29 -7.48 -1.53 2.40
C ARG A 29 -7.29 -0.07 2.80
N TRP A 30 -6.07 0.33 3.13
CA TRP A 30 -5.78 1.73 3.49
C TRP A 30 -5.63 2.62 2.26
N PHE A 31 -5.01 2.10 1.19
CA PHE A 31 -4.68 2.89 0.01
C PHE A 31 -5.73 2.82 -1.12
N ALA A 32 -6.63 1.84 -1.12
CA ALA A 32 -7.62 1.68 -2.21
C ALA A 32 -8.45 2.95 -2.42
N ASP A 33 -8.98 3.54 -1.34
CA ASP A 33 -9.78 4.77 -1.43
C ASP A 33 -8.95 5.95 -1.98
N VAL A 34 -7.68 6.04 -1.58
CA VAL A 34 -6.75 7.09 -2.02
C VAL A 34 -6.41 6.92 -3.51
N PHE A 35 -6.25 5.69 -3.98
CA PHE A 35 -6.01 5.40 -5.39
C PHE A 35 -7.25 5.61 -6.26
N ASP A 36 -8.43 5.23 -5.77
CA ASP A 36 -9.69 5.51 -6.45
C ASP A 36 -9.93 7.03 -6.59
N GLU A 37 -9.53 7.84 -5.60
CA GLU A 37 -9.58 9.31 -5.69
C GLU A 37 -8.56 9.87 -6.68
N MET A 38 -7.31 9.40 -6.66
CA MET A 38 -6.24 9.93 -7.52
C MET A 38 -6.35 9.49 -8.98
N PHE A 39 -6.82 8.27 -9.24
CA PHE A 39 -6.79 7.64 -10.56
C PHE A 39 -8.19 7.34 -11.13
N GLY A 40 -9.24 7.51 -10.32
CA GLY A 40 -10.58 7.06 -10.65
C GLY A 40 -10.76 5.57 -10.39
N SER A 41 -12.02 5.15 -10.23
CA SER A 41 -12.35 3.75 -10.03
C SER A 41 -12.07 2.92 -11.28
N VAL A 42 -11.28 1.86 -11.12
CA VAL A 42 -10.92 0.94 -12.22
C VAL A 42 -11.97 -0.18 -12.34
N ASP A 43 -12.28 -0.59 -13.58
CA ASP A 43 -12.97 -1.86 -13.83
C ASP A 43 -12.01 -3.01 -13.49
N LEU A 44 -12.21 -3.61 -12.32
CA LEU A 44 -11.36 -4.68 -11.83
C LEU A 44 -11.52 -5.94 -12.73
N PRO A 45 -10.40 -6.59 -13.11
CA PRO A 45 -10.46 -7.87 -13.81
C PRO A 45 -11.17 -8.94 -12.97
N GLU A 46 -11.76 -9.91 -13.68
CA GLU A 46 -12.55 -10.98 -13.08
C GLU A 46 -11.71 -11.80 -12.09
N GLY A 47 -12.13 -11.81 -10.81
CA GLY A 47 -11.41 -12.47 -9.71
C GLY A 47 -10.80 -11.53 -8.67
N LEU A 48 -10.63 -10.24 -8.97
CA LEU A 48 -10.25 -9.25 -7.95
C LEU A 48 -11.46 -8.77 -7.16
N LYS A 49 -11.44 -9.04 -5.86
CA LYS A 49 -12.49 -8.59 -4.95
C LYS A 49 -12.31 -7.09 -4.71
N LYS A 50 -13.30 -6.29 -5.13
CA LYS A 50 -13.37 -4.88 -4.75
C LYS A 50 -13.51 -4.78 -3.23
N LEU A 51 -12.46 -4.33 -2.55
CA LEU A 51 -12.55 -3.96 -1.15
C LEU A 51 -13.37 -2.68 -1.10
N SER A 52 -14.62 -2.79 -0.64
CA SER A 52 -15.48 -1.62 -0.51
C SER A 52 -15.03 -0.78 0.69
N ARG A 53 -15.42 0.50 0.72
CA ARG A 53 -15.22 1.37 1.89
C ARG A 53 -15.65 0.73 3.22
N TYR A 54 -16.67 -0.14 3.21
CA TYR A 54 -17.13 -0.87 4.39
C TYR A 54 -16.23 -2.05 4.78
N ASP A 55 -15.47 -2.61 3.84
CA ASP A 55 -14.43 -3.58 4.16
C ASP A 55 -13.28 -2.91 4.93
N ASN A 56 -13.04 -1.61 4.73
CA ASN A 56 -12.03 -0.83 5.46
C ASN A 56 -12.36 -0.66 6.96
N GLU A 57 -13.64 -0.74 7.31
CA GLU A 57 -14.14 -0.55 8.68
C GLU A 57 -14.27 -1.86 9.48
N LYS A 58 -14.06 -3.03 8.85
CA LYS A 58 -14.09 -4.32 9.57
C LYS A 58 -12.83 -4.47 10.43
N PRO A 59 -12.92 -4.86 11.71
CA PRO A 59 -11.75 -5.05 12.55
C PRO A 59 -10.76 -6.08 11.99
#